data_AF-W6Y6C0-F1
#
_entry.id   AF-W6Y6C0-F1
#
_cell.length_a   1.000
_cell.length_b   1.000
_cell.length_c   1.000
_cell.angle_alpha   90.00
_cell.angle_beta   90.00
_cell.angle_gamma   90.00
#
_symmetry.space_group_name_H-M   'P 1'
#
loop_
_entity.id
_entity.type
_entity.pdbx_description
1 polymer ?
#
loop_
_entity_poly.entity_id
_entity_poly.type
_entity_poly.pdbx_seq_one_letter_code
_entity_poly.pdbx_strand_id
1 'polypeptide(L)'
;DPIITLKVKNTAGGTDNIHVHQSVLCQSSSFFQNAMKKEWAGSKDKPHVINLPEDCTETVKIYIEWLYSNEIPAKLYMTHKANKSNGEQEAREAEKNFIVLAKAYIFGEKIIDSVFTEEVSEKMQEILATSMGWPTAECVKMIYEWTPSNSPLRRLITSNLEDTLWEDELNSGILDFLDTYPQQALVDALKAIVGTRPPP
;
A
#
# COMPACT_ATOMS: atom_id res chain seq x y z
N ASP A 1 14.54 -22.53 13.60
CA ASP A 1 14.71 -21.49 12.57
C ASP A 1 15.33 -20.24 13.22
N PRO A 2 16.38 -19.60 12.66
CA PRO A 2 16.97 -18.40 13.25
C PRO A 2 15.97 -17.24 13.35
N ILE A 3 16.14 -16.40 14.37
CA ILE A 3 15.35 -15.17 14.53
C ILE A 3 16.13 -14.00 13.93
N ILE A 4 15.50 -13.29 13.01
CA ILE A 4 15.99 -12.05 12.42
C ILE A 4 15.39 -10.86 13.17
N THR A 5 16.21 -9.86 13.43
CA THR A 5 15.77 -8.58 14.00
C THR A 5 15.66 -7.53 12.90
N LEU A 6 14.44 -7.04 12.67
CA LEU A 6 14.19 -5.88 11.83
C LEU A 6 14.25 -4.63 12.69
N LYS A 7 15.12 -3.69 12.34
CA LYS A 7 15.23 -2.38 12.98
C LYS A 7 14.46 -1.35 12.18
N VAL A 8 13.37 -0.84 12.74
CA VAL A 8 12.40 0.01 12.04
C VAL A 8 12.28 1.36 12.74
N LYS A 9 11.79 2.39 12.03
CA LYS A 9 11.57 3.73 12.59
C LYS A 9 10.33 3.74 13.46
N ASN A 10 10.45 4.26 14.68
CA ASN A 10 9.30 4.44 15.55
C ASN A 10 8.74 5.87 15.49
N THR A 11 7.52 6.05 16.00
CA THR A 11 6.78 7.31 15.96
C THR A 11 7.43 8.44 16.79
N ALA A 12 8.29 8.10 17.75
CA ALA A 12 9.04 9.04 18.58
C ALA A 12 10.39 9.48 17.98
N GLY A 13 10.69 9.09 16.73
CA GLY A 13 11.96 9.40 16.07
C GLY A 13 13.14 8.50 16.47
N GLY A 14 12.87 7.44 17.23
CA GLY A 14 13.81 6.37 17.56
C GLY A 14 13.66 5.16 16.64
N THR A 15 14.13 4.01 17.13
CA THR A 15 14.04 2.74 16.41
C THR A 15 13.44 1.64 17.28
N ASP A 16 12.55 0.84 16.71
CA ASP A 16 12.03 -0.38 17.34
C ASP A 16 12.67 -1.62 16.72
N ASN A 17 12.70 -2.70 17.51
CA ASN A 17 13.12 -4.01 17.04
C ASN A 17 11.90 -4.90 16.87
N ILE A 18 11.72 -5.48 15.69
CA ILE A 18 10.73 -6.52 15.41
C ILE A 18 11.47 -7.83 15.18
N HIS A 19 11.02 -8.90 15.84
CA HIS A 19 11.64 -10.22 15.76
C HIS A 19 10.78 -11.16 14.91
N VAL A 20 11.39 -11.81 13.93
CA VAL A 20 10.71 -12.69 12.98
C VAL A 20 11.56 -13.91 12.65
N HIS A 21 10.90 -15.06 12.45
CA HIS A 21 11.54 -16.29 11.99
C HIS A 21 12.09 -16.11 10.57
N GLN A 22 13.35 -16.48 10.33
CA GLN A 22 14.02 -16.30 9.03
C GLN A 22 13.26 -17.01 7.91
N SER A 23 12.78 -18.24 8.15
CA SER A 23 12.01 -19.02 7.18
C SER A 23 10.71 -18.32 6.78
N VAL A 24 10.03 -17.71 7.75
CA VAL A 24 8.81 -16.92 7.54
C VAL A 24 9.13 -15.64 6.76
N LEU A 25 10.15 -14.89 7.18
CA LEU A 25 10.55 -13.65 6.53
C LEU A 25 10.97 -13.83 5.06
N CYS A 26 11.60 -14.97 4.75
CA CYS A 26 12.12 -15.29 3.42
C CYS A 26 11.13 -16.10 2.56
N GLN A 27 9.90 -16.32 3.02
CA GLN A 27 8.96 -17.22 2.35
C GLN A 27 8.61 -16.74 0.94
N SER A 28 8.33 -15.45 0.79
CA SER A 28 7.83 -14.83 -0.46
C SER A 28 8.68 -13.66 -0.95
N SER A 29 9.34 -12.92 -0.05
CA SER A 29 10.12 -11.73 -0.39
C SER A 29 11.50 -12.06 -0.97
N SER A 30 11.72 -11.66 -2.24
CA SER A 30 13.04 -11.77 -2.88
C SER A 30 14.09 -10.88 -2.20
N PHE A 31 13.69 -9.72 -1.67
CA PHE A 31 14.58 -8.84 -0.91
C PHE A 31 15.15 -9.56 0.32
N PHE A 32 14.29 -10.17 1.14
CA PHE A 32 14.74 -10.84 2.36
C PHE A 32 15.51 -12.13 2.06
N GLN A 33 15.09 -12.90 1.06
CA GLN A 33 15.87 -14.06 0.58
C GLN A 33 17.30 -13.66 0.18
N ASN A 34 17.43 -12.57 -0.59
CA ASN A 34 18.74 -12.05 -1.00
C ASN A 34 19.53 -11.52 0.20
N ALA A 35 18.88 -10.80 1.11
CA ALA A 35 19.52 -10.25 2.32
C ALA A 35 20.13 -11.32 3.23
N MET A 36 19.63 -12.57 3.17
CA MET A 36 20.09 -13.72 3.95
C MET A 36 21.13 -14.60 3.23
N LYS A 37 21.48 -14.31 1.97
CA LYS A 37 22.50 -15.09 1.25
C LYS A 37 23.87 -14.98 1.93
N LYS A 38 24.61 -16.09 2.00
CA LYS A 38 25.92 -16.18 2.68
C LYS A 38 26.95 -15.19 2.13
N GLU A 39 26.92 -14.96 0.83
CA GLU A 39 27.78 -13.99 0.13
C GLU A 39 27.62 -12.56 0.66
N TRP A 40 26.45 -12.23 1.22
CA TRP A 40 26.15 -10.91 1.79
C TRP A 40 26.20 -10.92 3.32
N ALA A 41 26.11 -12.10 3.94
CA ALA A 41 26.26 -12.29 5.38
C ALA A 41 27.73 -12.17 5.83
N GLY A 42 28.70 -12.57 4.98
CA GLY A 42 30.13 -12.50 5.28
C GLY A 42 30.69 -11.08 5.45
N SER A 43 29.96 -10.04 5.01
CA SER A 43 30.35 -8.63 5.14
C SER A 43 29.60 -7.88 6.25
N LYS A 44 28.70 -8.53 7.01
CA LYS A 44 27.92 -7.89 8.07
C LYS A 44 28.47 -8.25 9.45
N ASP A 45 28.78 -7.23 10.25
CA ASP A 45 29.09 -7.40 11.69
C ASP A 45 27.93 -8.05 12.47
N LYS A 46 26.70 -7.98 11.94
CA LYS A 46 25.47 -8.53 12.54
C LYS A 46 24.60 -9.23 11.49
N PRO A 47 24.85 -10.51 11.18
CA PRO A 47 24.15 -11.24 10.11
C PRO A 47 22.65 -11.45 10.39
N HIS A 48 22.20 -11.30 11.63
CA HIS A 48 20.79 -11.46 12.05
C HIS A 48 20.04 -10.15 12.24
N VAL A 49 20.58 -9.03 11.74
CA VAL A 49 19.94 -7.71 11.84
C VAL A 49 19.77 -7.11 10.46
N ILE A 50 18.55 -6.67 10.15
CA ILE A 50 18.22 -5.92 8.94
C ILE A 50 17.75 -4.53 9.36
N ASN A 51 18.38 -3.49 8.83
CA ASN A 51 17.99 -2.11 9.09
C ASN A 51 16.99 -1.65 8.02
N LEU A 52 15.86 -1.13 8.49
CA LEU A 52 14.74 -0.58 7.72
C LEU A 52 14.45 0.85 8.24
N PRO A 53 15.41 1.79 8.13
CA PRO A 53 15.36 3.08 8.84
C PRO A 53 14.28 4.03 8.32
N GLU A 54 13.78 3.81 7.10
CA GLU A 54 12.74 4.63 6.48
C GLU A 54 11.34 4.03 6.69
N ASP A 55 11.25 2.79 7.17
CA ASP A 55 9.99 2.06 7.29
C ASP A 55 9.46 2.19 8.72
N CYS A 56 8.21 2.61 8.87
CA CYS A 56 7.61 2.76 10.18
C CYS A 56 7.19 1.42 10.79
N THR A 57 7.25 1.34 12.12
CA THR A 57 6.91 0.14 12.90
C THR A 57 5.55 -0.44 12.53
N GLU A 58 4.54 0.39 12.31
CA GLU A 58 3.16 -0.03 12.02
C GLU A 58 3.07 -0.78 10.69
N THR A 59 3.69 -0.26 9.62
CA THR A 59 3.69 -0.89 8.30
C THR A 59 4.39 -2.23 8.32
N VAL A 60 5.55 -2.31 8.99
CA VAL A 60 6.29 -3.58 9.08
C VAL A 60 5.52 -4.60 9.92
N LYS A 61 4.83 -4.17 10.99
CA LYS A 61 3.97 -5.08 11.77
C LYS A 61 2.83 -5.68 10.93
N ILE A 62 2.21 -4.92 10.04
CA ILE A 62 1.16 -5.44 9.14
C ILE A 62 1.73 -6.57 8.26
N TYR A 63 2.91 -6.35 7.67
CA TYR A 63 3.57 -7.37 6.88
C TYR A 63 3.93 -8.61 7.71
N ILE A 64 4.47 -8.43 8.92
CA ILE A 64 4.78 -9.58 9.81
C ILE A 64 3.50 -10.31 10.24
N GLU A 65 2.43 -9.61 10.57
CA GLU A 65 1.13 -10.23 10.88
C GLU A 65 0.66 -11.07 9.70
N TRP A 66 0.67 -10.52 8.48
CA TRP A 66 0.33 -11.23 7.25
C TRP A 66 1.21 -12.46 7.02
N LEU A 67 2.53 -12.38 7.22
CA LEU A 67 3.41 -13.53 7.04
C LEU A 67 3.07 -14.72 7.94
N TYR A 68 2.50 -14.47 9.13
CA TYR A 68 2.09 -15.54 10.04
C TYR A 68 0.64 -15.99 9.84
N SER A 69 -0.27 -15.11 9.43
CA SER A 69 -1.69 -15.43 9.25
C SER A 69 -2.06 -15.83 7.83
N ASN A 70 -1.26 -15.44 6.83
CA ASN A 70 -1.62 -15.34 5.41
C ASN A 70 -2.86 -14.47 5.16
N GLU A 71 -3.15 -13.53 6.05
CA GLU A 71 -4.33 -12.65 5.95
C GLU A 71 -3.98 -11.21 6.33
N ILE A 72 -4.41 -10.26 5.51
CA ILE A 72 -4.37 -8.85 5.88
C ILE A 72 -5.32 -8.64 7.07
N PRO A 73 -4.92 -7.88 8.12
CA PRO A 73 -5.79 -7.65 9.27
C PRO A 73 -7.14 -7.04 8.88
N ALA A 74 -8.24 -7.75 9.18
CA ALA A 74 -9.62 -7.38 8.81
C ALA A 74 -10.00 -5.92 9.11
N LYS A 75 -9.52 -5.37 10.23
CA LYS A 75 -9.72 -3.97 10.63
C LYS A 75 -9.27 -2.93 9.60
N LEU A 76 -8.41 -3.32 8.65
CA LEU A 76 -7.84 -2.44 7.63
C LEU A 76 -8.66 -2.37 6.34
N TYR A 77 -9.74 -3.15 6.20
CA TYR A 77 -10.58 -3.13 5.00
C TYR A 77 -12.07 -3.38 5.29
N MET A 78 -12.40 -3.93 6.47
CA MET A 78 -13.78 -4.02 6.92
C MET A 78 -14.21 -2.68 7.54
N THR A 79 -14.80 -1.80 6.73
CA THR A 79 -15.60 -0.69 7.28
C THR A 79 -16.83 -1.30 7.94
N HIS A 80 -17.03 -1.05 9.24
CA HIS A 80 -18.12 -1.67 9.99
C HIS A 80 -19.49 -1.27 9.40
N LYS A 81 -20.08 -2.10 8.54
CA LYS A 81 -21.53 -2.08 8.22
C LYS A 81 -22.40 -2.34 9.47
N ALA A 82 -21.79 -2.68 10.61
CA ALA A 82 -22.46 -3.15 11.81
C ALA A 82 -23.04 -2.04 12.70
N ASN A 83 -22.68 -0.77 12.50
CA ASN A 83 -23.26 0.35 13.25
C ASN A 83 -23.77 1.42 12.30
N LYS A 84 -24.88 2.07 12.65
CA LYS A 84 -25.47 3.22 11.96
C LYS A 84 -24.52 4.44 12.05
N SER A 85 -23.33 4.37 11.47
CA SER A 85 -22.51 5.54 11.24
C SER A 85 -23.19 6.43 10.20
N ASN A 86 -22.97 7.74 10.27
CA ASN A 86 -23.28 8.60 9.15
C ASN A 86 -22.19 8.40 8.07
N GLY A 87 -22.55 8.64 6.79
CA GLY A 87 -21.65 8.36 5.66
C GLY A 87 -20.28 9.04 5.78
N GLU A 88 -20.19 10.20 6.43
CA GLU A 88 -18.91 10.88 6.67
C GLU A 88 -17.93 10.11 7.56
N GLN A 89 -18.42 9.43 8.61
CA GLN A 89 -17.53 8.67 9.48
C GLN A 89 -17.01 7.42 8.77
N GLU A 90 -17.85 6.79 7.95
CA GLU A 90 -17.45 5.65 7.12
C GLU A 90 -16.41 6.07 6.09
N ALA A 91 -16.59 7.21 5.42
CA ALA A 91 -15.62 7.76 4.48
C ALA A 91 -14.27 8.04 5.15
N ARG A 92 -14.25 8.65 6.35
CA ARG A 92 -13.01 8.91 7.10
C ARG A 92 -12.27 7.63 7.50
N GLU A 93 -12.99 6.59 7.90
CA GLU A 93 -12.35 5.31 8.24
C GLU A 93 -11.87 4.57 6.98
N ALA A 94 -12.64 4.61 5.88
CA ALA A 94 -12.23 4.08 4.58
C ALA A 94 -10.93 4.75 4.10
N GLU A 95 -10.83 6.08 4.22
CA GLU A 95 -9.62 6.84 3.87
C GLU A 95 -8.41 6.41 4.69
N LYS A 96 -8.54 6.36 6.04
CA LYS A 96 -7.45 5.91 6.92
C LYS A 96 -6.97 4.51 6.56
N ASN A 97 -7.92 3.60 6.32
CA ASN A 97 -7.65 2.23 5.93
C ASN A 97 -6.92 2.18 4.59
N PHE A 98 -7.36 2.96 3.60
CA PHE A 98 -6.69 3.06 2.31
C PHE A 98 -5.25 3.57 2.43
N ILE A 99 -5.00 4.60 3.25
CA ILE A 99 -3.65 5.12 3.51
C ILE A 99 -2.75 4.04 4.13
N VAL A 100 -3.27 3.25 5.07
CA VAL A 100 -2.52 2.17 5.70
C VAL A 100 -2.21 1.06 4.69
N LEU A 101 -3.17 0.65 3.86
CA LEU A 101 -2.95 -0.33 2.81
C LEU A 101 -1.97 0.19 1.74
N ALA A 102 -2.06 1.45 1.34
CA ALA A 102 -1.11 2.05 0.41
C ALA A 102 0.33 2.01 0.95
N LYS A 103 0.54 2.31 2.23
CA LYS A 103 1.86 2.15 2.89
C LYS A 103 2.34 0.71 2.91
N ALA A 104 1.45 -0.24 3.21
CA ALA A 104 1.75 -1.67 3.18
C ALA A 104 2.15 -2.12 1.76
N TYR A 105 1.41 -1.69 0.75
CA TYR A 105 1.71 -1.99 -0.65
C TYR A 105 3.07 -1.42 -1.08
N ILE A 106 3.35 -0.15 -0.78
CA ILE A 106 4.65 0.50 -1.05
C ILE A 106 5.79 -0.30 -0.41
N PHE A 107 5.60 -0.74 0.84
CA PHE A 107 6.56 -1.58 1.51
C PHE A 107 6.74 -2.93 0.80
N GLY A 108 5.65 -3.58 0.39
CA GLY A 108 5.65 -4.81 -0.39
C GLY A 108 6.45 -4.72 -1.69
N GLU A 109 6.27 -3.64 -2.46
CA GLU A 109 7.06 -3.41 -3.67
C GLU A 109 8.55 -3.20 -3.34
N LYS A 110 8.86 -2.42 -2.30
CA LYS A 110 10.24 -2.20 -1.84
C LYS A 110 10.94 -3.50 -1.47
N ILE A 111 10.23 -4.43 -0.81
CA ILE A 111 10.78 -5.74 -0.43
C ILE A 111 10.58 -6.81 -1.51
N ILE A 112 10.06 -6.44 -2.68
CA ILE A 112 9.88 -7.34 -3.81
C ILE A 112 9.10 -8.60 -3.39
N ASP A 113 7.95 -8.39 -2.75
CA ASP A 113 7.03 -9.44 -2.33
C ASP A 113 5.72 -9.31 -3.11
N SER A 114 5.66 -9.97 -4.27
CA SER A 114 4.51 -9.86 -5.16
C SER A 114 3.25 -10.48 -4.55
N VAL A 115 3.40 -11.54 -3.75
CA VAL A 115 2.30 -12.23 -3.08
C VAL A 115 1.67 -11.28 -2.07
N PHE A 116 2.48 -10.61 -1.25
CA PHE A 116 1.97 -9.61 -0.32
C PHE A 116 1.30 -8.43 -1.05
N THR A 117 1.91 -7.90 -2.11
CA THR A 117 1.32 -6.77 -2.85
C THR A 117 0.00 -7.13 -3.53
N GLU A 118 -0.16 -8.38 -3.98
CA GLU A 118 -1.40 -8.88 -4.58
C GLU A 118 -2.52 -8.92 -3.52
N GLU A 119 -2.26 -9.53 -2.37
CA GLU A 119 -3.18 -9.58 -1.24
C GLU A 119 -3.61 -8.18 -0.77
N VAL A 120 -2.66 -7.25 -0.65
CA VAL A 120 -2.97 -5.85 -0.30
C VAL A 120 -3.80 -5.18 -1.39
N SER A 121 -3.49 -5.41 -2.66
CA SER A 121 -4.21 -4.84 -3.81
C SER A 121 -5.68 -5.29 -3.85
N GLU A 122 -5.98 -6.54 -3.49
CA GLU A 122 -7.36 -7.01 -3.36
C GLU A 122 -8.13 -6.21 -2.31
N LYS A 123 -7.54 -5.99 -1.13
CA LYS A 123 -8.19 -5.21 -0.07
C LYS A 123 -8.35 -3.73 -0.41
N MET A 124 -7.43 -3.16 -1.18
CA MET A 124 -7.57 -1.79 -1.70
C MET A 124 -8.74 -1.68 -2.68
N GLN A 125 -8.92 -2.67 -3.57
CA GLN A 125 -10.07 -2.72 -4.49
C GLN A 125 -11.41 -2.84 -3.74
N GLU A 126 -11.46 -3.63 -2.67
CA GLU A 126 -12.65 -3.72 -1.81
C GLU A 126 -13.06 -2.35 -1.24
N ILE A 127 -12.09 -1.52 -0.82
CA ILE A 127 -12.38 -0.17 -0.33
C ILE A 127 -12.88 0.71 -1.47
N LEU A 128 -12.20 0.71 -2.63
CA LEU A 128 -12.55 1.55 -3.77
C LEU A 128 -13.96 1.24 -4.33
N ALA A 129 -14.35 -0.04 -4.35
CA ALA A 129 -15.65 -0.49 -4.85
C ALA A 129 -16.84 -0.03 -3.99
N THR A 130 -16.61 0.48 -2.77
CA THR A 130 -17.69 0.91 -1.87
C THR A 130 -18.14 2.37 -2.05
N SER A 131 -17.62 3.06 -3.08
CA SER A 131 -18.01 4.43 -3.52
C SER A 131 -17.96 5.55 -2.47
N MET A 132 -17.47 5.27 -1.25
CA MET A 132 -17.36 6.22 -0.13
C MET A 132 -15.91 6.62 0.21
N GLY A 133 -14.90 6.11 -0.51
CA GLY A 133 -13.51 6.15 -0.07
C GLY A 133 -12.51 6.49 -1.18
N TRP A 134 -12.66 7.66 -1.80
CA TRP A 134 -11.65 8.18 -2.73
C TRP A 134 -10.31 8.36 -2.00
N PRO A 135 -9.18 7.91 -2.59
CA PRO A 135 -7.88 8.27 -2.06
C PRO A 135 -7.75 9.79 -2.08
N THR A 136 -7.41 10.40 -0.96
CA THR A 136 -7.15 11.84 -0.96
C THR A 136 -5.92 12.16 -1.78
N ALA A 137 -5.81 13.41 -2.25
CA ALA A 137 -4.65 13.86 -3.01
C ALA A 137 -3.33 13.63 -2.26
N GLU A 138 -3.33 13.73 -0.93
CA GLU A 138 -2.16 13.41 -0.10
C GLU A 138 -1.78 11.92 -0.20
N CYS A 139 -2.77 11.02 -0.20
CA CYS A 139 -2.54 9.60 -0.40
C CYS A 139 -2.00 9.31 -1.81
N VAL A 140 -2.60 9.89 -2.84
CA VAL A 140 -2.14 9.72 -4.23
C VAL A 140 -0.73 10.28 -4.42
N LYS A 141 -0.43 11.44 -3.81
CA LYS A 141 0.91 12.01 -3.80
C LYS A 141 1.92 11.06 -3.18
N MET A 142 1.61 10.49 -2.01
CA MET A 142 2.46 9.48 -1.37
C MET A 142 2.70 8.27 -2.30
N ILE A 143 1.65 7.74 -2.94
CA ILE A 143 1.78 6.62 -3.88
C ILE A 143 2.72 7.00 -5.02
N TYR A 144 2.55 8.17 -5.63
CA TYR A 144 3.37 8.63 -6.75
C TYR A 144 4.80 9.04 -6.38
N GLU A 145 5.05 9.37 -5.12
CA GLU A 145 6.40 9.65 -4.61
C GLU A 145 7.19 8.37 -4.32
N TRP A 146 6.53 7.33 -3.79
CA TRP A 146 7.20 6.17 -3.20
C TRP A 146 7.08 4.87 -4.00
N THR A 147 6.44 4.90 -5.17
CA THR A 147 6.39 3.77 -6.11
C THR A 147 7.13 4.11 -7.40
N PRO A 148 7.62 3.14 -8.19
CA PRO A 148 8.13 3.40 -9.55
C PRO A 148 6.99 3.73 -10.52
N SER A 149 7.33 4.36 -11.65
CA SER A 149 6.34 4.79 -12.67
C SER A 149 5.55 3.65 -13.30
N ASN A 150 6.06 2.42 -13.27
CA ASN A 150 5.40 1.21 -13.77
C ASN A 150 4.69 0.40 -12.68
N SER A 151 4.56 0.94 -11.46
CA SER A 151 3.89 0.27 -10.34
C SER A 151 2.44 -0.10 -10.68
N PRO A 152 2.00 -1.35 -10.41
CA PRO A 152 0.59 -1.73 -10.51
C PRO A 152 -0.34 -0.88 -9.65
N LEU A 153 0.10 -0.38 -8.49
CA LEU A 153 -0.73 0.49 -7.66
C LEU A 153 -1.05 1.81 -8.35
N ARG A 154 -0.11 2.43 -9.07
CA ARG A 154 -0.42 3.62 -9.87
C ARG A 154 -1.49 3.32 -10.92
N ARG A 155 -1.43 2.14 -11.57
CA ARG A 155 -2.46 1.71 -12.52
C ARG A 155 -3.82 1.51 -11.86
N LEU A 156 -3.86 0.92 -10.67
CA LEU A 156 -5.10 0.78 -9.90
C LEU A 156 -5.75 2.15 -9.62
N ILE A 157 -4.96 3.14 -9.20
CA ILE A 157 -5.45 4.51 -8.98
C ILE A 157 -5.97 5.12 -10.28
N THR A 158 -5.26 4.97 -11.40
CA THR A 158 -5.70 5.54 -12.68
C THR A 158 -6.95 4.87 -13.22
N SER A 159 -7.07 3.54 -13.10
CA SER A 159 -8.27 2.82 -13.54
C SER A 159 -9.49 3.22 -12.71
N ASN A 160 -9.32 3.36 -11.40
CA ASN A 160 -10.40 3.86 -10.54
C ASN A 160 -10.81 5.30 -10.90
N LEU A 161 -9.85 6.19 -11.16
CA LEU A 161 -10.14 7.56 -11.63
C LEU A 161 -10.83 7.57 -12.99
N GLU A 162 -10.43 6.70 -13.90
CA GLU A 162 -11.05 6.53 -15.20
C GLU A 162 -12.52 6.11 -15.05
N ASP A 163 -12.80 5.01 -14.35
CA ASP A 163 -14.17 4.51 -14.15
C ASP A 163 -15.09 5.60 -13.59
N THR A 164 -14.58 6.39 -12.65
CA THR A 164 -15.31 7.49 -12.01
C THR A 164 -15.61 8.65 -12.94
N LEU A 165 -14.66 9.01 -13.81
CA LEU A 165 -14.82 10.14 -14.74
C LEU A 165 -15.69 9.76 -15.94
N TRP A 166 -15.86 8.46 -16.21
CA TRP A 166 -16.74 7.92 -17.23
C TRP A 166 -18.19 7.76 -16.79
N GLU A 167 -18.45 7.55 -15.49
CA GLU A 167 -19.82 7.57 -14.97
C GLU A 167 -20.42 8.98 -15.17
N ASP A 168 -21.47 9.08 -16.00
CA ASP A 168 -22.15 10.31 -16.49
C ASP A 168 -22.67 11.26 -15.39
N GLU A 169 -22.50 10.91 -14.12
CA GLU A 169 -22.75 11.80 -12.99
C GLU A 169 -21.56 12.74 -12.79
N LEU A 170 -21.51 13.79 -13.63
CA LEU A 170 -20.69 15.01 -13.48
C LEU A 170 -20.88 15.74 -12.11
N ASN A 171 -21.61 15.14 -11.18
CA ASN A 171 -21.83 15.57 -9.80
C ASN A 171 -20.94 14.82 -8.78
N SER A 172 -19.97 14.01 -9.22
CA SER A 172 -19.14 13.17 -8.33
C SER A 172 -18.25 13.94 -7.33
N GLY A 173 -18.28 15.28 -7.33
CA GLY A 173 -17.44 16.14 -6.48
C GLY A 173 -15.94 16.02 -6.77
N ILE A 174 -15.51 15.00 -7.50
CA ILE A 174 -14.10 14.71 -7.79
C ILE A 174 -13.46 15.81 -8.63
N LEU A 175 -14.24 16.43 -9.52
CA LEU A 175 -13.78 17.56 -10.35
C LEU A 175 -13.29 18.73 -9.49
N ASP A 176 -13.92 18.96 -8.33
CA ASP A 176 -13.55 20.02 -7.40
C ASP A 176 -12.20 19.76 -6.70
N PHE A 177 -11.68 18.53 -6.78
CA PHE A 177 -10.44 18.12 -6.14
C PHE A 177 -9.35 17.69 -7.13
N LEU A 178 -9.62 17.64 -8.44
CA LEU A 178 -8.62 17.19 -9.42
C LEU A 178 -7.36 18.05 -9.42
N ASP A 179 -7.49 19.35 -9.18
CA ASP A 179 -6.35 20.29 -9.10
C ASP A 179 -5.44 20.02 -7.89
N THR A 180 -5.94 19.32 -6.88
CA THR A 180 -5.16 18.91 -5.70
C THR A 180 -4.28 17.69 -5.97
N TYR A 181 -4.61 16.88 -6.99
CA TYR A 181 -3.88 15.65 -7.30
C TYR A 181 -2.51 15.94 -7.94
N PRO A 182 -1.52 15.04 -7.77
CA PRO A 182 -0.25 15.17 -8.48
C PRO A 182 -0.44 15.23 -9.99
N GLN A 183 0.24 16.17 -10.65
CA GLN A 183 0.16 16.34 -12.10
C GLN A 183 0.40 15.03 -12.87
N GLN A 184 1.36 14.21 -12.41
CA GLN A 184 1.64 12.92 -13.05
C GLN A 184 0.47 11.94 -12.95
N ALA A 185 -0.28 11.96 -11.84
CA ALA A 185 -1.46 11.11 -11.67
C ALA A 185 -2.58 11.50 -12.65
N LEU A 186 -2.80 12.81 -12.82
CA LEU A 186 -3.75 13.34 -13.80
C LEU A 186 -3.34 12.98 -15.23
N VAL A 187 -2.05 13.09 -15.56
CA VAL A 187 -1.53 12.71 -16.89
C VAL A 187 -1.72 11.22 -17.16
N ASP A 188 -1.47 10.36 -16.18
CA ASP A 188 -1.62 8.92 -16.35
C ASP A 188 -3.11 8.53 -16.46
N ALA A 189 -4.00 9.15 -15.68
CA ALA A 189 -5.45 8.97 -15.80
C ALA A 189 -5.97 9.42 -17.17
N LEU A 190 -5.53 10.59 -17.68
CA LEU A 190 -5.88 11.05 -19.02
C LEU A 190 -5.41 10.09 -20.12
N LYS A 191 -4.21 9.54 -20.00
CA LYS A 191 -3.71 8.53 -20.94
C LYS A 191 -4.55 7.25 -20.90
N ALA A 192 -4.99 6.82 -19.72
CA ALA A 192 -5.86 5.67 -19.55
C ALA A 192 -7.21 5.89 -20.26
N ILE A 193 -7.88 7.01 -19.96
CA ILE A 193 -9.16 7.43 -20.58
C ILE A 193 -9.06 7.50 -22.11
N VAL A 194 -8.00 8.10 -22.65
CA VAL A 194 -7.82 8.20 -24.12
C VAL A 194 -7.58 6.82 -24.73
N GLY A 195 -6.90 5.92 -24.02
CA GLY A 195 -6.59 4.57 -24.49
C GLY A 195 -7.82 3.65 -24.56
N THR A 196 -8.85 3.91 -23.76
CA THR A 196 -10.07 3.08 -23.67
C THR A 196 -11.26 3.66 -24.43
N ARG A 197 -11.18 4.92 -24.85
CA ARG A 197 -12.24 5.59 -25.62
C ARG A 197 -12.53 4.83 -26.93
N PRO A 198 -13.79 4.45 -27.21
CA PRO A 198 -14.14 3.81 -28.48
C PRO A 198 -13.86 4.77 -29.65
N PRO A 199 -13.40 4.23 -30.81
CA PRO A 199 -13.14 5.05 -31.98
C PRO A 199 -14.42 5.77 -32.45
N PRO A 200 -14.29 6.96 -33.06
CA PRO A 200 -15.41 7.73 -33.59
C PRO A 200 -16.16 7.02 -34.71
#